data_AF-A0A1F6CAC3-F1
#
_entry.id   AF-A0A1F6CAC3-F1
#
_cell.length_a   1.000
_cell.length_b   1.000
_cell.length_c   1.000
_cell.angle_alpha   90.00
_cell.angle_beta   90.00
_cell.angle_gamma   90.00
#
_symmetry.space_group_name_H-M   'P 1'
#
loop_
_entity.id
_entity.type
_entity.pdbx_description
1 polymer ?
#
loop_
_entity_poly.entity_id
_entity_poly.type
_entity_poly.pdbx_seq_one_letter_code
_entity_poly.pdbx_strand_id
1 'polypeptide(L)'
;MVAPNISPDPETGAGAWTDDMFARAIREGIGHDGRALLPVMPYREYRVLSDEDLASIVVYVRSIEPVRHALPKIQIPERLKNSLTPEPVPASVPAPDLSDPVQRGAYLVRIGNCAECHSRKTTDPKNFFQPIPGLEFAGGVVFSVFFKALGGDVASANLTPDPSGIPYYDEALFLQAMRTGRVGARKLNPVMPWGYFQNMTDEDLKAIFAYLRTLKPVKHSVDNTEPPTDCKLCGRKHGGGERN
;
A
#
# COMPACT_ATOMS: atom_id res chain seq x y z
N MET A 1 11.05 5.66 -14.27
CA MET A 1 11.32 4.72 -13.16
C MET A 1 10.75 3.38 -13.61
N VAL A 2 11.51 2.30 -13.52
CA VAL A 2 11.06 0.94 -13.92
C VAL A 2 11.18 0.03 -12.71
N ALA A 3 10.22 -0.86 -12.47
CA ALA A 3 10.36 -1.88 -11.44
C ALA A 3 11.38 -2.93 -11.91
N PRO A 4 12.27 -3.44 -11.04
CA PRO A 4 13.25 -4.45 -11.43
C PRO A 4 12.57 -5.79 -11.77
N ASN A 5 13.20 -6.58 -12.62
CA ASN A 5 12.82 -7.97 -12.86
C ASN A 5 13.25 -8.82 -11.65
N ILE A 6 12.27 -9.41 -10.95
CA ILE A 6 12.51 -10.26 -9.77
C ILE A 6 12.32 -11.74 -10.05
N SER A 7 12.13 -12.13 -11.33
CA SER A 7 12.02 -13.55 -11.69
C SER A 7 13.32 -14.31 -11.39
N PRO A 8 13.32 -15.64 -11.31
CA PRO A 8 14.51 -16.44 -11.00
C PRO A 8 15.56 -16.48 -12.13
N ASP A 9 15.43 -15.66 -13.17
CA ASP A 9 16.42 -15.57 -14.25
C ASP A 9 17.79 -15.16 -13.67
N PRO A 10 18.87 -15.92 -13.93
CA PRO A 10 20.16 -15.71 -13.29
C PRO A 10 20.93 -14.50 -13.83
N GLU A 11 20.59 -14.00 -15.03
CA GLU A 11 21.33 -12.92 -15.68
C GLU A 11 20.66 -11.55 -15.53
N THR A 12 19.35 -11.51 -15.68
CA THR A 12 18.55 -10.27 -15.75
C THR A 12 17.51 -10.15 -14.64
N GLY A 13 17.30 -11.23 -13.88
CA GLY A 13 16.39 -11.30 -12.74
C GLY A 13 17.11 -11.39 -11.39
N ALA A 14 16.45 -12.03 -10.43
CA ALA A 14 16.91 -12.25 -9.07
C ALA A 14 17.44 -13.67 -8.83
N GLY A 15 17.75 -14.44 -9.88
CA GLY A 15 18.22 -15.84 -9.75
C GLY A 15 19.51 -15.99 -8.94
N ALA A 16 20.39 -14.99 -8.95
CA ALA A 16 21.63 -14.96 -8.18
C ALA A 16 21.50 -14.34 -6.77
N TRP A 17 20.31 -13.85 -6.39
CA TRP A 17 20.12 -13.24 -5.08
C TRP A 17 20.06 -14.33 -4.01
N THR A 18 20.68 -14.08 -2.85
CA THR A 18 20.51 -14.94 -1.67
C THR A 18 19.17 -14.66 -0.98
N ASP A 19 18.74 -15.55 -0.10
CA ASP A 19 17.51 -15.32 0.68
C ASP A 19 17.65 -14.11 1.60
N ASP A 20 18.85 -13.85 2.13
CA ASP A 20 19.18 -12.63 2.88
C ASP A 20 19.02 -11.36 2.03
N MET A 21 19.43 -11.39 0.75
CA MET A 21 19.25 -10.24 -0.14
C MET A 21 17.76 -9.94 -0.37
N PHE A 22 16.92 -10.97 -0.51
CA PHE A 22 15.47 -10.79 -0.57
C PHE A 22 14.91 -10.26 0.76
N ALA A 23 15.31 -10.87 1.88
CA ALA A 23 14.85 -10.50 3.21
C ALA A 23 15.10 -9.01 3.51
N ARG A 24 16.34 -8.54 3.28
CA ARG A 24 16.71 -7.14 3.48
C ARG A 24 16.04 -6.20 2.49
N ALA A 25 15.84 -6.62 1.24
CA ALA A 25 15.10 -5.81 0.27
C ALA A 25 13.63 -5.61 0.70
N ILE A 26 13.00 -6.67 1.19
CA ILE A 26 11.57 -6.67 1.56
C ILE A 26 11.33 -5.95 2.89
N ARG A 27 12.12 -6.23 3.95
CA ARG A 27 11.85 -5.68 5.30
C ARG A 27 12.66 -4.43 5.65
N GLU A 28 13.87 -4.30 5.11
CA GLU A 28 14.80 -3.22 5.48
C GLU A 28 14.92 -2.14 4.40
N GLY A 29 14.39 -2.40 3.21
CA GLY A 29 14.54 -1.50 2.08
C GLY A 29 15.98 -1.42 1.60
N ILE A 30 16.77 -2.48 1.71
CA ILE A 30 18.15 -2.56 1.22
C ILE A 30 18.20 -3.47 0.00
N GLY A 31 18.52 -2.91 -1.16
CA GLY A 31 18.65 -3.68 -2.40
C GLY A 31 19.75 -4.74 -2.33
N HIS A 32 19.69 -5.71 -3.23
CA HIS A 32 20.71 -6.77 -3.36
C HIS A 32 22.14 -6.23 -3.58
N ASP A 33 22.27 -5.00 -4.05
CA ASP A 33 23.51 -4.24 -4.27
C ASP A 33 23.87 -3.31 -3.08
N GLY A 34 23.16 -3.40 -1.96
CA GLY A 34 23.39 -2.64 -0.74
C GLY A 34 22.82 -1.21 -0.75
N ARG A 35 22.25 -0.73 -1.86
CA ARG A 35 21.66 0.61 -1.91
C ARG A 35 20.32 0.65 -1.17
N ALA A 36 19.97 1.80 -0.62
CA ALA A 36 18.62 1.98 -0.10
C ALA A 36 17.59 2.00 -1.24
N LEU A 37 16.45 1.35 -1.02
CA LEU A 37 15.31 1.32 -1.94
C LEU A 37 14.45 2.56 -1.73
N LEU A 38 13.87 3.06 -2.83
CA LEU A 38 12.83 4.07 -2.73
C LEU A 38 11.60 3.45 -2.04
N PRO A 39 10.93 4.16 -1.11
CA PRO A 39 9.75 3.67 -0.40
C PRO A 39 8.50 3.51 -1.28
N VAL A 40 8.66 3.60 -2.60
CA VAL A 40 7.71 3.09 -3.59
C VAL A 40 7.58 1.57 -3.46
N MET A 41 8.69 0.87 -3.16
CA MET A 41 8.62 -0.47 -2.59
C MET A 41 8.23 -0.31 -1.11
N PRO A 42 7.09 -0.85 -0.66
CA PRO A 42 6.56 -0.55 0.67
C PRO A 42 7.23 -1.37 1.78
N TYR A 43 8.56 -1.35 1.85
CA TYR A 43 9.34 -2.08 2.84
C TYR A 43 8.99 -1.70 4.29
N ARG A 44 8.52 -0.46 4.51
CA ARG A 44 8.04 0.02 5.82
C ARG A 44 6.78 -0.69 6.31
N GLU A 45 5.98 -1.21 5.38
CA GLU A 45 4.81 -2.02 5.72
C GLU A 45 5.15 -3.50 5.79
N TYR A 46 6.07 -3.97 4.95
CA TYR A 46 6.49 -5.38 4.94
C TYR A 46 7.44 -5.77 6.07
N ARG A 47 7.97 -4.80 6.83
CA ARG A 47 8.80 -5.07 8.02
C ARG A 47 8.11 -5.92 9.09
N VAL A 48 6.78 -6.01 9.07
CA VAL A 48 6.01 -6.86 10.00
C VAL A 48 5.81 -8.29 9.51
N LEU A 49 6.20 -8.61 8.27
CA LEU A 49 6.11 -9.99 7.77
C LEU A 49 6.86 -10.90 8.72
N SER A 50 6.16 -11.94 9.19
CA SER A 50 6.79 -12.99 10.00
C SER A 50 7.93 -13.66 9.22
N ASP A 51 8.82 -14.36 9.93
CA ASP A 51 9.89 -15.13 9.30
C ASP A 51 9.35 -16.19 8.33
N GLU A 52 8.23 -16.81 8.67
CA GLU A 52 7.54 -17.79 7.83
C GLU A 52 6.92 -17.15 6.58
N ASP A 53 6.20 -16.02 6.74
CA ASP A 53 5.56 -15.34 5.60
C ASP A 53 6.61 -14.79 4.62
N LEU A 54 7.69 -14.21 5.15
CA LEU A 54 8.79 -13.73 4.32
C LEU A 54 9.43 -14.90 3.54
N ALA A 55 9.75 -16.00 4.21
CA ALA A 55 10.32 -17.18 3.57
C ALA A 55 9.38 -17.73 2.48
N SER A 56 8.07 -17.75 2.75
CA SER A 56 7.06 -18.20 1.79
C SER A 56 7.02 -17.31 0.54
N ILE A 57 7.14 -15.98 0.70
CA ILE A 57 7.25 -15.05 -0.43
C ILE A 57 8.52 -15.34 -1.25
N VAL A 58 9.67 -15.55 -0.59
CA VAL A 58 10.93 -15.85 -1.29
C VAL A 58 10.82 -17.16 -2.07
N VAL A 59 10.29 -18.20 -1.46
CA VAL A 59 10.06 -19.49 -2.13
C VAL A 59 9.11 -19.33 -3.31
N TYR A 60 8.01 -18.59 -3.16
CA TYR A 60 7.07 -18.33 -4.25
C TYR A 60 7.75 -17.60 -5.42
N VAL A 61 8.50 -16.52 -5.14
CA VAL A 61 9.25 -15.77 -6.16
C VAL A 61 10.28 -16.65 -6.86
N ARG A 62 10.89 -17.61 -6.16
CA ARG A 62 11.80 -18.60 -6.77
C ARG A 62 11.10 -19.65 -7.63
N SER A 63 9.81 -19.87 -7.40
CA SER A 63 9.03 -20.92 -8.08
C SER A 63 8.41 -20.48 -9.42
N ILE A 64 8.32 -19.17 -9.67
CA ILE A 64 7.76 -18.64 -10.93
C ILE A 64 8.72 -18.89 -12.11
N GLU A 65 8.19 -18.87 -13.33
CA GLU A 65 9.00 -19.04 -14.54
C GLU A 65 10.09 -17.94 -14.63
N PRO A 66 11.36 -18.30 -14.90
CA PRO A 66 12.40 -17.34 -15.19
C PRO A 66 12.05 -16.53 -16.44
N VAL A 67 12.13 -15.20 -16.35
CA VAL A 67 11.89 -14.31 -17.49
C VAL A 67 13.17 -13.52 -17.76
N ARG A 68 13.83 -13.80 -18.89
CA ARG A 68 15.00 -13.04 -19.32
C ARG A 68 14.58 -11.70 -19.90
N HIS A 69 14.72 -10.63 -19.12
CA HIS A 69 14.32 -9.28 -19.51
C HIS A 69 15.20 -8.23 -18.84
N ALA A 70 16.20 -7.73 -19.57
CA ALA A 70 17.09 -6.69 -19.09
C ALA A 70 16.37 -5.33 -19.07
N LEU A 71 16.39 -4.68 -17.91
CA LEU A 71 15.80 -3.36 -17.71
C LEU A 71 16.87 -2.30 -17.43
N PRO A 72 16.62 -1.03 -17.79
CA PRO A 72 17.50 0.07 -17.40
C PRO A 72 17.66 0.15 -15.89
N LYS A 73 18.89 0.43 -15.43
CA LYS A 73 19.14 0.66 -14.00
C LYS A 73 18.42 1.92 -13.52
N ILE A 74 17.70 1.81 -12.40
CA ILE A 74 17.10 2.97 -11.75
C ILE A 74 18.20 3.84 -11.16
N GLN A 75 18.22 5.12 -11.54
CA GLN A 75 19.05 6.12 -10.88
C GLN A 75 18.21 6.85 -9.84
N ILE A 76 18.60 6.75 -8.56
CA ILE A 76 17.97 7.48 -7.47
C ILE A 76 18.54 8.91 -7.46
N PRO A 77 17.71 9.97 -7.56
CA PRO A 77 18.19 11.34 -7.44
C PRO A 77 18.93 11.58 -6.12
N GLU A 78 20.06 12.29 -6.17
CA GLU A 78 20.93 12.50 -5.00
C GLU A 78 20.18 13.06 -3.79
N ARG A 79 19.25 14.00 -4.04
CA ARG A 79 18.38 14.61 -3.01
C ARG A 79 17.56 13.61 -2.20
N LEU A 80 17.26 12.43 -2.76
CA LEU A 80 16.50 11.38 -2.10
C LEU A 80 17.41 10.39 -1.38
N LYS A 81 18.68 10.24 -1.76
CA LYS A 81 19.58 9.26 -1.12
C LYS A 81 19.76 9.54 0.37
N ASN A 82 19.82 10.83 0.75
CA ASN A 82 20.03 11.26 2.14
C ASN A 82 18.80 11.10 3.04
N SER A 83 17.61 10.85 2.48
CA SER A 83 16.37 10.62 3.26
C SER A 83 15.99 9.13 3.35
N LEU A 84 16.77 8.25 2.71
CA LEU A 84 16.60 6.80 2.78
C LEU A 84 17.53 6.25 3.86
N THR A 85 17.05 6.20 5.10
CA THR A 85 17.75 5.50 6.18
C THR A 85 17.13 4.13 6.33
N PRO A 86 17.86 3.03 6.00
CA PRO A 86 17.41 1.70 6.36
C PRO A 86 17.28 1.60 7.87
N GLU A 87 16.13 1.11 8.34
CA GLU A 87 15.91 0.80 9.75
C GLU A 87 16.09 -0.71 9.92
N PRO A 88 17.05 -1.17 10.75
CA PRO A 88 17.20 -2.59 11.03
C PRO A 88 15.88 -3.16 11.58
N VAL A 89 15.45 -4.30 11.06
CA VAL A 89 14.40 -5.10 11.69
C VAL A 89 15.02 -5.94 12.83
N PRO A 90 14.22 -6.32 13.85
CA PRO A 90 14.64 -7.34 14.80
C PRO A 90 15.10 -8.60 14.07
N ALA A 91 16.05 -9.33 14.67
CA ALA A 91 16.61 -10.54 14.07
C ALA A 91 15.57 -11.62 13.72
N SER A 92 14.40 -11.57 14.36
CA SER A 92 13.26 -12.43 14.08
C SER A 92 11.96 -11.66 14.26
N VAL A 93 10.98 -11.91 13.39
CA VAL A 93 9.63 -11.37 13.48
C VAL A 93 8.67 -12.54 13.70
N PRO A 94 7.96 -12.61 14.85
CA PRO A 94 7.07 -13.73 15.14
C PRO A 94 5.86 -13.74 14.20
N ALA A 95 5.25 -14.91 14.06
CA ALA A 95 3.97 -15.03 13.38
C ALA A 95 2.90 -14.18 14.09
N PRO A 96 2.04 -13.48 13.33
CA PRO A 96 0.90 -12.78 13.91
C PRO A 96 -0.10 -13.78 14.52
N ASP A 97 -0.82 -13.35 15.55
CA ASP A 97 -2.00 -14.09 16.01
C ASP A 97 -3.14 -13.88 15.01
N LEU A 98 -3.43 -14.91 14.22
CA LEU A 98 -4.50 -14.90 13.22
C LEU A 98 -5.85 -15.36 13.77
N SER A 99 -5.91 -15.76 15.06
CA SER A 99 -7.15 -16.22 15.70
C SER A 99 -8.07 -15.09 16.14
N ASP A 100 -7.51 -13.92 16.48
CA ASP A 100 -8.27 -12.71 16.73
C ASP A 100 -8.55 -11.95 15.42
N PRO A 101 -9.82 -11.69 15.05
CA PRO A 101 -10.14 -11.02 13.80
C PRO A 101 -9.56 -9.61 13.65
N VAL A 102 -9.38 -8.86 14.75
CA VAL A 102 -8.85 -7.50 14.70
C VAL A 102 -7.33 -7.54 14.50
N GLN A 103 -6.61 -8.43 15.20
CA GLN A 103 -5.16 -8.60 15.01
C GLN A 103 -4.84 -9.14 13.61
N ARG A 104 -5.60 -10.14 13.15
CA ARG A 104 -5.53 -10.63 11.78
C ARG A 104 -5.76 -9.51 10.77
N GLY A 105 -6.81 -8.71 10.98
CA GLY A 105 -7.12 -7.56 10.14
C GLY A 105 -6.02 -6.51 10.13
N ALA A 106 -5.44 -6.20 11.30
CA ALA A 106 -4.32 -5.26 11.42
C ALA A 106 -3.12 -5.72 10.61
N TYR A 107 -2.78 -7.01 10.68
CA TYR A 107 -1.72 -7.61 9.90
C TYR A 107 -1.99 -7.50 8.39
N LEU A 108 -3.16 -7.97 7.95
CA LEU A 108 -3.57 -7.97 6.54
C LEU A 108 -3.69 -6.57 5.94
N VAL A 109 -4.24 -5.60 6.67
CA VAL A 109 -4.32 -4.20 6.22
C VAL A 109 -2.94 -3.60 6.03
N ARG A 110 -1.98 -4.00 6.87
CA ARG A 110 -0.59 -3.54 6.77
C ARG A 110 0.12 -4.15 5.57
N ILE A 111 0.16 -5.48 5.46
CA ILE A 111 0.86 -6.16 4.35
C ILE A 111 0.09 -6.05 3.02
N GLY A 112 -1.22 -5.79 3.07
CA GLY A 112 -2.04 -5.41 1.91
C GLY A 112 -1.83 -3.96 1.47
N ASN A 113 -0.94 -3.23 2.16
CA ASN A 113 -0.46 -1.91 1.80
C ASN A 113 -1.58 -0.85 1.72
N CYS A 114 -2.67 -1.00 2.49
CA CYS A 114 -3.82 -0.12 2.39
C CYS A 114 -3.44 1.33 2.77
N ALA A 115 -2.57 1.50 3.77
CA ALA A 115 -2.15 2.80 4.26
C ALA A 115 -1.34 3.62 3.26
N GLU A 116 -0.66 2.99 2.28
CA GLU A 116 0.12 3.73 1.27
C GLU A 116 -0.79 4.53 0.33
N CYS A 117 -1.92 3.94 -0.06
CA CYS A 117 -2.92 4.64 -0.86
C CYS A 117 -3.85 5.47 0.02
N HIS A 118 -4.28 4.94 1.17
CA HIS A 118 -5.31 5.55 2.00
C HIS A 118 -4.78 6.43 3.14
N SER A 119 -3.48 6.75 3.19
CA SER A 119 -2.96 7.77 4.11
C SER A 119 -2.16 8.80 3.33
N ARG A 120 -2.50 10.07 3.48
CA ARG A 120 -1.74 11.13 2.81
C ARG A 120 -0.31 11.16 3.34
N LYS A 121 0.66 11.09 2.43
CA LYS A 121 2.09 11.22 2.76
C LYS A 121 2.61 12.64 2.61
N THR A 122 3.49 13.10 3.48
CA THR A 122 4.15 14.40 3.34
C THR A 122 5.10 14.41 2.14
N THR A 123 5.23 15.60 1.52
CA THR A 123 6.20 15.89 0.46
C THR A 123 7.40 16.68 0.96
N ASP A 124 7.49 16.93 2.28
CA ASP A 124 8.66 17.51 2.93
C ASP A 124 9.89 16.62 2.66
N PRO A 125 11.00 17.17 2.13
CA PRO A 125 12.25 16.43 1.92
C PRO A 125 12.77 15.69 3.16
N LYS A 126 12.55 16.21 4.37
CA LYS A 126 13.02 15.60 5.64
C LYS A 126 12.20 14.39 6.05
N ASN A 127 10.92 14.37 5.71
CA ASN A 127 9.97 13.33 6.11
C ASN A 127 9.34 12.63 4.89
N PHE A 128 10.05 12.63 3.76
CA PHE A 128 9.50 12.22 2.48
C PHE A 128 8.84 10.83 2.55
N PHE A 129 7.62 10.72 2.01
CA PHE A 129 6.82 9.48 2.04
C PHE A 129 6.36 9.01 3.44
N GLN A 130 6.50 9.81 4.48
CA GLN A 130 5.88 9.52 5.79
C GLN A 130 4.41 9.96 5.81
N PRO A 131 3.50 9.25 6.51
CA PRO A 131 2.13 9.72 6.74
C PRO A 131 2.11 11.12 7.36
N ILE A 132 1.13 11.94 6.98
CA ILE A 132 0.83 13.18 7.70
C ILE A 132 0.20 12.78 9.04
N PRO A 133 0.79 13.20 10.18
CA PRO A 133 0.27 12.83 11.49
C PRO A 133 -1.20 13.22 11.67
N GLY A 134 -2.03 12.27 12.10
CA GLY A 134 -3.45 12.46 12.31
C GLY A 134 -4.33 12.29 11.06
N LEU A 135 -3.74 11.99 9.90
CA LEU A 135 -4.45 11.65 8.66
C LEU A 135 -4.21 10.20 8.22
N GLU A 136 -3.79 9.33 9.15
CA GLU A 136 -3.66 7.90 8.91
C GLU A 136 -5.00 7.31 8.48
N PHE A 137 -5.00 6.55 7.38
CA PHE A 137 -6.20 5.97 6.75
C PHE A 137 -7.27 6.96 6.30
N ALA A 138 -7.02 8.27 6.38
CA ALA A 138 -8.00 9.30 6.06
C ALA A 138 -8.13 9.60 4.55
N GLY A 139 -7.39 8.91 3.68
CA GLY A 139 -7.42 9.11 2.22
C GLY A 139 -6.67 10.35 1.74
N GLY A 140 -7.05 10.85 0.57
CA GLY A 140 -6.54 12.09 -0.03
C GLY A 140 -5.24 11.96 -0.80
N VAL A 141 -4.74 10.76 -1.05
CA VAL A 141 -3.64 10.56 -2.01
C VAL A 141 -4.21 10.72 -3.41
N VAL A 142 -3.71 11.74 -4.12
CA VAL A 142 -4.14 12.05 -5.49
C VAL A 142 -3.26 11.29 -6.47
N PHE A 143 -3.88 10.44 -7.27
CA PHE A 143 -3.25 9.69 -8.34
C PHE A 143 -3.42 10.47 -9.65
N SER A 144 -2.46 11.34 -9.92
CA SER A 144 -2.34 12.00 -11.21
C SER A 144 -1.40 11.19 -12.12
N VAL A 145 -1.47 11.44 -13.42
CA VAL A 145 -0.49 11.01 -14.44
C VAL A 145 -0.65 9.59 -15.01
N PHE A 146 -1.07 8.56 -14.27
CA PHE A 146 -1.27 7.22 -14.87
C PHE A 146 -2.66 7.00 -15.50
N PHE A 147 -3.66 7.80 -15.10
CA PHE A 147 -5.07 7.55 -15.43
C PHE A 147 -5.79 8.73 -16.10
N LYS A 148 -5.06 9.67 -16.72
CA LYS A 148 -5.70 10.74 -17.52
C LYS A 148 -6.64 10.17 -18.61
N ALA A 149 -6.33 8.99 -19.13
CA ALA A 149 -7.18 8.26 -20.08
C ALA A 149 -8.49 7.71 -19.47
N LEU A 150 -8.64 7.69 -18.13
CA LEU A 150 -9.82 7.21 -17.40
C LEU A 150 -10.67 8.34 -16.78
N GLY A 151 -10.45 9.61 -17.15
CA GLY A 151 -11.38 10.69 -16.79
C GLY A 151 -10.93 11.67 -15.69
N GLY A 152 -9.62 11.74 -15.38
CA GLY A 152 -9.06 12.78 -14.51
C GLY A 152 -8.25 12.25 -13.33
N ASP A 153 -7.85 13.16 -12.45
CA ASP A 153 -7.18 12.81 -11.19
C ASP A 153 -8.19 12.18 -10.23
N VAL A 154 -7.79 11.13 -9.51
CA VAL A 154 -8.62 10.52 -8.47
C VAL A 154 -7.89 10.50 -7.14
N ALA A 155 -8.62 10.71 -6.06
CA ALA A 155 -8.12 10.67 -4.70
C ALA A 155 -8.60 9.43 -3.96
N SER A 156 -7.73 8.83 -3.15
CA SER A 156 -8.10 7.71 -2.28
C SER A 156 -9.13 8.12 -1.23
N ALA A 157 -10.10 7.25 -0.97
CA ALA A 157 -11.16 7.50 0.00
C ALA A 157 -10.63 7.44 1.45
N ASN A 158 -11.36 8.06 2.37
CA ASN A 158 -11.17 7.91 3.80
C ASN A 158 -11.69 6.53 4.26
N LEU A 159 -10.84 5.73 4.89
CA LEU A 159 -11.17 4.38 5.40
C LEU A 159 -11.52 4.36 6.89
N THR A 160 -11.48 5.49 7.57
CA THR A 160 -11.79 5.56 9.00
C THR A 160 -13.31 5.46 9.23
N PRO A 161 -13.76 5.10 10.45
CA PRO A 161 -15.19 5.02 10.77
C PRO A 161 -15.88 6.38 10.96
N ASP A 162 -15.22 7.50 10.67
CA ASP A 162 -15.82 8.84 10.66
C ASP A 162 -16.95 8.94 9.61
N PRO A 163 -18.02 9.74 9.80
CA PRO A 163 -19.08 9.96 8.80
C PRO A 163 -18.61 10.29 7.37
N SER A 164 -17.41 10.87 7.21
CA SER A 164 -16.79 11.15 5.90
C SER A 164 -16.01 9.98 5.28
N GLY A 165 -15.84 8.88 6.02
CA GLY A 165 -15.11 7.67 5.63
C GLY A 165 -16.01 6.50 5.24
N ILE A 166 -15.86 5.35 5.91
CA ILE A 166 -16.57 4.10 5.56
C ILE A 166 -17.81 3.71 6.41
N PRO A 167 -18.44 4.55 7.25
CA PRO A 167 -19.52 4.08 8.14
C PRO A 167 -20.80 3.69 7.41
N TYR A 168 -20.92 3.96 6.10
CA TYR A 168 -22.02 3.46 5.26
C TYR A 168 -21.78 2.03 4.74
N TYR A 169 -20.60 1.45 4.92
CA TYR A 169 -20.39 0.02 4.68
C TYR A 169 -20.82 -0.76 5.91
N ASP A 170 -21.70 -1.73 5.71
CA ASP A 170 -21.75 -2.91 6.57
C ASP A 170 -20.77 -3.98 6.04
N GLU A 171 -20.63 -5.08 6.79
CA GLU A 171 -19.71 -6.17 6.43
C GLU A 171 -20.06 -6.77 5.05
N ALA A 172 -21.35 -7.00 4.78
CA ALA A 172 -21.79 -7.61 3.53
C ALA A 172 -21.48 -6.72 2.32
N LEU A 173 -21.73 -5.42 2.42
CA LEU A 173 -21.41 -4.44 1.38
C LEU A 173 -19.90 -4.29 1.20
N PHE A 174 -19.11 -4.35 2.28
CA PHE A 174 -17.65 -4.33 2.18
C PHE A 174 -17.13 -5.55 1.43
N LEU A 175 -17.57 -6.76 1.80
CA LEU A 175 -17.21 -7.99 1.10
C LEU A 175 -17.61 -7.90 -0.38
N GLN A 176 -18.83 -7.48 -0.70
CA GLN A 176 -19.28 -7.29 -2.07
C GLN A 176 -18.37 -6.32 -2.85
N ALA A 177 -18.00 -5.20 -2.23
CA ALA A 177 -17.13 -4.20 -2.84
C ALA A 177 -15.75 -4.76 -3.15
N MET A 178 -15.16 -5.54 -2.25
CA MET A 178 -13.86 -6.16 -2.47
C MET A 178 -13.90 -7.30 -3.50
N ARG A 179 -15.00 -8.07 -3.56
CA ARG A 179 -15.18 -9.16 -4.54
C ARG A 179 -15.46 -8.66 -5.95
N THR A 180 -16.21 -7.57 -6.08
CA THR A 180 -16.77 -7.16 -7.38
C THR A 180 -16.28 -5.81 -7.87
N GLY A 181 -15.63 -5.02 -7.01
CA GLY A 181 -15.30 -3.64 -7.28
C GLY A 181 -16.54 -2.74 -7.38
N ARG A 182 -17.66 -3.07 -6.71
CA ARG A 182 -18.92 -2.32 -6.80
C ARG A 182 -19.55 -2.05 -5.45
N VAL A 183 -20.16 -0.86 -5.34
CA VAL A 183 -20.98 -0.45 -4.19
C VAL A 183 -22.33 -0.04 -4.75
N GLY A 184 -23.29 -0.98 -4.74
CA GLY A 184 -24.53 -0.85 -5.52
C GLY A 184 -24.24 -0.67 -7.01
N ALA A 185 -24.78 0.40 -7.62
CA ALA A 185 -24.54 0.70 -9.04
C ALA A 185 -23.14 1.29 -9.30
N ARG A 186 -22.50 1.90 -8.30
CA ARG A 186 -21.22 2.58 -8.42
C ARG A 186 -20.08 1.58 -8.55
N LYS A 187 -19.20 1.78 -9.54
CA LYS A 187 -17.95 1.02 -9.66
C LYS A 187 -16.85 1.72 -8.87
N LEU A 188 -16.01 0.94 -8.18
CA LEU A 188 -14.76 1.43 -7.65
C LEU A 188 -13.82 1.79 -8.80
N ASN A 189 -13.02 2.83 -8.59
CA ASN A 189 -12.01 3.19 -9.57
C ASN A 189 -10.95 2.07 -9.64
N PRO A 190 -10.49 1.65 -10.84
CA PRO A 190 -9.47 0.60 -10.99
C PRO A 190 -8.12 0.88 -10.31
N VAL A 191 -7.84 2.14 -9.94
CA VAL A 191 -6.72 2.52 -9.07
C VAL A 191 -6.76 1.78 -7.74
N MET A 192 -7.97 1.57 -7.19
CA MET A 192 -8.15 0.67 -6.05
C MET A 192 -8.00 -0.76 -6.56
N PRO A 193 -6.99 -1.51 -6.12
CA PRO A 193 -6.66 -2.80 -6.73
C PRO A 193 -7.53 -3.94 -6.15
N TRP A 194 -8.85 -3.73 -6.12
CA TRP A 194 -9.83 -4.70 -5.59
C TRP A 194 -9.69 -6.09 -6.26
N GLY A 195 -9.28 -6.14 -7.53
CA GLY A 195 -9.06 -7.39 -8.26
C GLY A 195 -7.95 -8.29 -7.69
N TYR A 196 -6.99 -7.75 -6.93
CA TYR A 196 -5.99 -8.57 -6.22
C TYR A 196 -6.51 -9.09 -4.87
N PHE A 197 -7.50 -8.40 -4.29
CA PHE A 197 -8.12 -8.78 -3.02
C PHE A 197 -9.37 -9.65 -3.20
N GLN A 198 -9.95 -9.70 -4.41
CA GLN A 198 -11.22 -10.37 -4.69
C GLN A 198 -11.20 -11.89 -4.42
N ASN A 199 -10.03 -12.50 -4.25
CA ASN A 199 -9.84 -13.93 -4.00
C ASN A 199 -9.41 -14.24 -2.56
N MET A 200 -9.31 -13.25 -1.68
CA MET A 200 -9.04 -13.48 -0.25
C MET A 200 -10.13 -14.35 0.38
N THR A 201 -9.87 -15.01 1.51
CA THR A 201 -10.96 -15.72 2.19
C THR A 201 -12.00 -14.75 2.75
N ASP A 202 -13.23 -15.20 2.98
CA ASP A 202 -14.23 -14.36 3.66
C ASP A 202 -13.75 -13.96 5.06
N GLU A 203 -13.07 -14.87 5.76
CA GLU A 203 -12.48 -14.63 7.08
C GLU A 203 -11.49 -13.46 7.03
N ASP A 204 -10.60 -13.43 6.03
CA ASP A 204 -9.61 -12.36 5.89
C ASP A 204 -10.24 -11.02 5.50
N LEU A 205 -11.24 -11.01 4.60
CA LEU A 205 -11.97 -9.78 4.24
C LEU A 205 -12.75 -9.23 5.44
N LYS A 206 -13.36 -10.11 6.25
CA LYS A 206 -14.05 -9.72 7.49
C LYS A 206 -13.07 -9.20 8.53
N ALA A 207 -11.91 -9.83 8.68
CA ALA A 207 -10.86 -9.38 9.58
C ALA A 207 -10.36 -7.97 9.19
N ILE A 208 -10.09 -7.74 7.90
CA ILE A 208 -9.77 -6.41 7.36
C ILE A 208 -10.84 -5.40 7.76
N PHE A 209 -12.12 -5.71 7.49
CA PHE A 209 -13.21 -4.82 7.83
C PHE A 209 -13.29 -4.54 9.33
N ALA A 210 -13.20 -5.58 10.16
CA ALA A 210 -13.21 -5.47 11.62
C ALA A 210 -12.10 -4.53 12.12
N TYR A 211 -10.87 -4.67 11.61
CA TYR A 211 -9.78 -3.77 11.96
C TYR A 211 -10.03 -2.33 11.51
N LEU A 212 -10.50 -2.11 10.28
CA LEU A 212 -10.80 -0.75 9.78
C LEU A 212 -11.85 -0.05 10.67
N ARG A 213 -12.79 -0.79 11.25
CA ARG A 213 -13.79 -0.26 12.20
C ARG A 213 -13.19 0.16 13.55
N THR A 214 -11.99 -0.31 13.90
CA THR A 214 -11.28 0.09 15.13
C THR A 214 -10.42 1.35 14.96
N LEU A 215 -10.21 1.81 13.71
CA LEU A 215 -9.39 2.97 13.44
C LEU A 215 -9.94 4.22 14.13
N LYS A 216 -9.04 5.11 14.53
CA LYS A 216 -9.43 6.43 15.02
C LYS A 216 -10.21 7.17 13.92
N PRO A 217 -11.44 7.67 14.18
CA PRO A 217 -12.18 8.48 13.22
C PRO A 217 -11.38 9.74 12.85
N VAL A 218 -11.27 10.01 11.54
CA VAL A 218 -10.68 11.26 11.03
C VAL A 218 -11.67 11.90 10.06
N LYS A 219 -12.10 13.12 10.36
CA LYS A 219 -12.98 13.89 9.48
C LYS A 219 -12.20 14.42 8.28
N HIS A 220 -12.35 13.75 7.13
CA HIS A 220 -11.75 14.13 5.87
C HIS A 220 -12.62 13.63 4.72
N SER A 221 -13.32 14.56 4.05
CA SER A 221 -14.25 14.23 2.98
C SER A 221 -13.49 14.15 1.66
N VAL A 222 -13.44 12.95 1.07
CA VAL A 222 -12.88 12.75 -0.28
C VAL A 222 -13.98 12.19 -1.17
N ASP A 223 -14.44 13.00 -2.12
CA ASP A 223 -15.52 12.65 -3.04
C ASP A 223 -15.13 12.94 -4.48
N ASN A 224 -14.73 11.90 -5.19
CA ASN A 224 -14.27 12.01 -6.58
C ASN A 224 -15.39 12.36 -7.58
N THR A 225 -16.66 12.44 -7.17
CA THR A 225 -17.75 12.92 -8.04
C THR A 225 -17.93 14.43 -7.99
N GLU A 226 -17.35 15.09 -6.99
CA GLU A 226 -17.40 16.54 -6.83
C GLU A 226 -16.19 17.22 -7.48
N PRO A 227 -16.31 18.50 -7.90
CA PRO A 227 -15.19 19.26 -8.42
C PRO A 227 -14.02 19.31 -7.43
N PRO A 228 -12.78 19.20 -7.91
CA PRO A 228 -11.63 19.25 -7.03
C PRO A 228 -11.35 20.68 -6.56
N THR A 229 -11.16 20.87 -5.25
CA THR A 229 -10.83 22.15 -4.58
C THR A 229 -9.67 21.94 -3.62
N ASP A 230 -8.99 23.01 -3.21
CA ASP A 230 -7.84 22.92 -2.30
C ASP A 230 -8.28 22.52 -0.88
N CYS A 231 -7.75 21.40 -0.37
CA CYS A 231 -8.04 20.93 0.97
C CYS A 231 -7.05 21.48 2.00
N LYS A 232 -7.59 22.12 3.05
CA LYS A 232 -6.79 22.71 4.14
C LYS A 232 -6.16 21.66 5.05
N LEU A 233 -6.76 20.47 5.14
CA LEU A 233 -6.28 19.39 6.00
C LEU A 233 -5.07 18.68 5.39
N CYS A 234 -5.17 18.26 4.12
CA CYS A 234 -4.15 17.43 3.48
C CYS A 234 -3.20 18.20 2.54
N GLY A 235 -3.46 19.49 2.32
CA GLY A 235 -2.64 20.39 1.50
C GLY A 235 -2.63 20.02 0.01
N ARG A 236 -3.67 19.35 -0.49
CA ARG A 236 -3.82 18.94 -1.89
C ARG A 236 -5.19 19.28 -2.43
N LYS A 237 -5.25 19.46 -3.74
CA LYS A 237 -6.49 19.59 -4.49
C LYS A 237 -7.06 18.20 -4.79
N HIS A 238 -8.27 17.90 -4.32
CA HIS A 238 -8.98 16.65 -4.61
C HIS A 238 -10.50 16.87 -4.62
N GLY A 239 -11.26 15.88 -5.11
CA GLY A 239 -12.72 15.95 -5.09
C GLY A 239 -13.28 16.04 -3.66
N GLY A 240 -14.33 16.83 -3.47
CA GLY A 240 -14.93 17.12 -2.17
C GLY A 240 -15.64 18.49 -2.12
N GLY A 241 -15.36 19.37 -3.08
CA GLY A 241 -16.03 20.66 -3.24
C GLY A 241 -15.81 21.56 -2.02
N GLU A 242 -16.89 22.09 -1.45
CA GLU A 242 -16.83 22.98 -0.27
C GLU A 242 -16.45 22.25 1.04
N ARG A 243 -16.37 20.92 1.03
CA ARG A 243 -16.03 20.09 2.22
C ARG A 243 -14.52 19.92 2.46
N ASN A 244 -13.69 20.49 1.59
CA ASN A 244 -12.22 20.41 1.61
C ASN A 244 -11.53 21.46 2.50
#